data_AF-A0A1Y4IZ36-F1
#
_entry.id   AF-A0A1Y4IZ36-F1
#
_cell.length_a   1.000
_cell.length_b   1.000
_cell.length_c   1.000
_cell.angle_alpha   90.00
_cell.angle_beta   90.00
_cell.angle_gamma   90.00
#
_symmetry.space_group_name_H-M   'P 1'
#
loop_
_entity.id
_entity.type
_entity.pdbx_description
1 polymer ?
#
loop_
_entity_poly.entity_id
_entity_poly.type
_entity_poly.pdbx_seq_one_letter_code
_entity_poly.pdbx_strand_id
1 'polypeptide(L)'
;MQKQLTRIFSAGFALVWGWVFLNSVLRWQHNGLAALAAGAVLGAVLFALARFVLPLLDQLPRRRFRLLLGAVLAVYGLALGWLGFLLAEVPIMDMSTVLQSLPDFLDDGVPQVWGAYYVICNNNLGLALLLTGWYKLVGLFGITPDTEAGIYAGIVLNVLAIWLAVLLVCLLARRILHHNSGVALAFVLCAGFLPFVLWSPCFYSDTLSLPFGLLVLLCWNYYRSEKRRPVRIALLVAMGAAAFVGYAVKGSVAVMVVALVIQLFLEKKLRQALAGALVLVLVFVGLNAGYKAWQHSGLLDFSVEDAEGFPIELWFAYGSTGDGDYNDPVCQAAKDLPTMADRRQMLRQFIIEQYSSRSPLEQLDFMTCKAAITWGDGMYDAQEFLATPLKANWTHRFILEDQPGYMPMVYYCQAYQFLLMGLVLAGALGAVRRARPGTLTLARVSVFGLMLFLSFWETKARYSFNFTPLLILLATATLWRLARQRRIGRKD
;
A
#
# COMPACT_ATOMS: atom_id res chain seq x y z
N MET A 1 -29.92 11.47 -3.18
CA MET A 1 -28.70 11.87 -2.45
C MET A 1 -27.56 10.84 -2.51
N GLN A 2 -27.58 9.72 -1.77
CA GLN A 2 -26.41 8.77 -1.69
C GLN A 2 -25.90 8.26 -3.05
N LYS A 3 -26.82 7.88 -3.96
CA LYS A 3 -26.48 7.44 -5.33
C LYS A 3 -25.85 8.56 -6.17
N GLN A 4 -26.30 9.82 -5.99
CA GLN A 4 -25.73 10.98 -6.68
C GLN A 4 -24.34 11.30 -6.14
N LEU A 5 -24.15 11.32 -4.82
CA LEU A 5 -22.83 11.52 -4.20
C LEU A 5 -21.82 10.44 -4.65
N THR A 6 -22.23 9.17 -4.66
CA THR A 6 -21.39 8.07 -5.15
C THR A 6 -21.03 8.24 -6.63
N ARG A 7 -21.97 8.74 -7.44
CA ARG A 7 -21.74 9.02 -8.87
C ARG A 7 -20.76 10.18 -9.06
N ILE A 8 -20.95 11.30 -8.34
CA ILE A 8 -20.07 12.47 -8.38
C ILE A 8 -18.65 12.07 -7.99
N PHE A 9 -18.50 11.34 -6.86
CA PHE A 9 -17.22 10.80 -6.45
C PHE A 9 -16.59 9.91 -7.53
N SER A 10 -17.36 8.98 -8.10
CA SER A 10 -16.83 8.08 -9.14
C SER A 10 -16.38 8.83 -10.40
N ALA A 11 -17.06 9.94 -10.73
CA ALA A 11 -16.71 10.78 -11.87
C ALA A 11 -15.44 11.58 -11.60
N GLY A 12 -15.34 12.23 -10.43
CA GLY A 12 -14.12 12.94 -10.01
C GLY A 12 -12.91 12.00 -9.91
N PHE A 13 -13.08 10.83 -9.29
CA PHE A 13 -12.04 9.81 -9.23
C PHE A 13 -11.61 9.35 -10.63
N ALA A 14 -12.55 9.08 -11.54
CA ALA A 14 -12.20 8.68 -12.90
C ALA A 14 -11.45 9.79 -13.68
N LEU A 15 -11.81 11.06 -13.46
CA LEU A 15 -11.15 12.18 -14.11
C LEU A 15 -9.70 12.33 -13.62
N VAL A 16 -9.49 12.38 -12.31
CA VAL A 16 -8.14 12.51 -11.72
C VAL A 16 -7.29 11.29 -12.03
N TRP A 17 -7.83 10.08 -11.85
CA TRP A 17 -7.11 8.84 -12.16
C TRP A 17 -6.77 8.72 -13.65
N GLY A 18 -7.69 9.13 -14.54
CA GLY A 18 -7.45 9.18 -15.98
C GLY A 18 -6.35 10.16 -16.37
N TRP A 19 -6.32 11.34 -15.73
CA TRP A 19 -5.26 12.33 -15.90
C TRP A 19 -3.89 11.80 -15.48
N VAL A 20 -3.81 11.20 -14.28
CA VAL A 20 -2.57 10.59 -13.76
C VAL A 20 -2.13 9.42 -14.65
N PHE A 21 -3.05 8.56 -15.07
CA PHE A 21 -2.74 7.44 -15.96
C PHE A 21 -2.17 7.92 -17.30
N LEU A 22 -2.81 8.89 -17.95
CA LEU A 22 -2.32 9.44 -19.22
C LEU A 22 -0.93 10.06 -19.06
N ASN A 23 -0.72 10.86 -18.02
CA ASN A 23 0.58 11.50 -17.78
C ASN A 23 1.67 10.49 -17.38
N SER A 24 1.31 9.40 -16.68
CA SER A 24 2.25 8.31 -16.38
C SER A 24 2.73 7.64 -17.66
N VAL A 25 1.83 7.43 -18.64
CA VAL A 25 2.19 6.89 -19.96
C VAL A 25 3.05 7.88 -20.75
N LEU A 26 2.67 9.16 -20.80
CA LEU A 26 3.36 10.16 -21.62
C LEU A 26 4.73 10.56 -21.08
N ARG A 27 4.92 10.54 -19.76
CA ARG A 27 6.16 10.98 -19.09
C ARG A 27 7.16 9.85 -18.84
N TRP A 28 6.78 8.59 -19.05
CA TRP A 28 7.71 7.48 -18.84
C TRP A 28 8.80 7.48 -19.92
N GLN A 29 10.05 7.59 -19.48
CA GLN A 29 11.21 7.85 -20.35
C GLN A 29 11.52 6.69 -21.31
N HIS A 30 11.12 5.46 -20.97
CA HIS A 30 11.37 4.27 -21.78
C HIS A 30 10.21 3.95 -22.73
N ASN A 31 9.66 4.94 -23.45
CA ASN A 31 8.54 4.75 -24.40
C ASN A 31 7.26 4.16 -23.76
N GLY A 32 6.52 4.98 -23.02
CA GLY A 32 5.31 4.55 -22.32
C GLY A 32 4.19 4.04 -23.22
N LEU A 33 4.12 4.46 -24.48
CA LEU A 33 3.14 3.93 -25.43
C LEU A 33 3.39 2.45 -25.74
N ALA A 34 4.65 2.03 -25.84
CA ALA A 34 5.01 0.63 -26.02
C ALA A 34 4.64 -0.21 -24.79
N ALA A 35 4.94 0.27 -23.59
CA ALA A 35 4.53 -0.40 -22.34
C ALA A 35 3.00 -0.45 -22.20
N LEU A 36 2.28 0.60 -22.59
CA LEU A 36 0.81 0.61 -22.61
C LEU A 36 0.25 -0.43 -23.59
N ALA A 37 0.83 -0.53 -24.79
CA ALA A 37 0.43 -1.54 -25.77
C ALA A 37 0.67 -2.96 -25.24
N ALA A 38 1.83 -3.22 -24.63
CA ALA A 38 2.12 -4.49 -23.97
C ALA A 38 1.13 -4.78 -22.83
N GLY A 39 0.80 -3.79 -22.00
CA GLY A 39 -0.21 -3.88 -20.96
C GLY A 39 -1.61 -4.20 -21.51
N ALA A 40 -1.97 -3.62 -22.65
CA ALA A 40 -3.23 -3.92 -23.34
C ALA A 40 -3.27 -5.36 -23.88
N VAL A 41 -2.15 -5.87 -24.43
CA VAL A 41 -2.02 -7.27 -24.84
C VAL A 41 -2.18 -8.21 -23.64
N LEU A 42 -1.50 -7.92 -22.53
CA LEU A 42 -1.64 -8.69 -21.29
C LEU A 42 -3.10 -8.65 -20.79
N GLY A 43 -3.74 -7.50 -20.84
CA GLY A 43 -5.16 -7.32 -20.52
C GLY A 43 -6.08 -8.16 -21.41
N ALA A 44 -5.80 -8.26 -22.70
CA ALA A 44 -6.56 -9.10 -23.64
C ALA A 44 -6.40 -10.59 -23.33
N VAL A 45 -5.19 -11.04 -22.98
CA VAL A 45 -4.92 -12.42 -22.54
C VAL A 45 -5.68 -12.73 -21.25
N LEU A 46 -5.61 -11.86 -20.25
CA LEU A 46 -6.32 -12.03 -18.99
C LEU A 46 -7.84 -11.95 -19.16
N PHE A 47 -8.34 -11.12 -20.08
CA PHE A 47 -9.74 -11.09 -20.45
C PHE A 47 -10.18 -12.42 -21.08
N ALA A 48 -9.42 -12.96 -22.02
CA ALA A 48 -9.71 -14.26 -22.64
C ALA A 48 -9.70 -15.39 -21.59
N LEU A 49 -8.70 -15.40 -20.71
CA LEU A 49 -8.61 -16.32 -19.58
C LEU A 49 -9.86 -16.22 -18.69
N ALA A 50 -10.26 -15.01 -18.29
CA ALA A 50 -11.43 -14.75 -17.46
C ALA A 50 -12.76 -15.09 -18.15
N ARG A 51 -12.82 -14.97 -19.49
CA ARG A 51 -14.01 -15.20 -20.32
C ARG A 51 -14.24 -16.67 -20.62
N PHE A 52 -13.18 -17.42 -20.91
CA PHE A 52 -13.26 -18.76 -21.48
C PHE A 52 -12.77 -19.87 -20.55
N VAL A 53 -11.71 -19.63 -19.77
CA VAL A 53 -11.06 -20.69 -18.98
C VAL A 53 -11.51 -20.67 -17.52
N LEU A 54 -11.38 -19.54 -16.82
CA LEU A 54 -11.72 -19.44 -15.39
C LEU A 54 -13.19 -19.80 -15.06
N PRO A 55 -14.19 -19.59 -15.93
CA PRO A 55 -15.55 -20.05 -15.67
C PRO A 55 -15.68 -21.56 -15.47
N LEU A 56 -14.76 -22.37 -15.99
CA LEU A 56 -14.74 -23.82 -15.74
C LEU A 56 -14.57 -24.14 -14.24
N LEU A 57 -13.85 -23.28 -13.51
CA LEU A 57 -13.67 -23.43 -12.06
C LEU A 57 -14.98 -23.21 -11.29
N ASP A 58 -15.98 -22.51 -11.85
CA ASP A 58 -17.28 -22.34 -11.18
C ASP A 58 -18.09 -23.64 -11.11
N GLN A 59 -17.76 -24.63 -11.94
CA GLN A 59 -18.40 -25.95 -11.90
C GLN A 59 -17.90 -26.79 -10.72
N LEU A 60 -16.74 -26.44 -10.14
CA LEU A 60 -16.17 -27.17 -9.02
C LEU A 60 -16.95 -26.93 -7.72
N PRO A 61 -17.26 -28.00 -6.95
CA PRO A 61 -17.79 -27.86 -5.61
C PRO A 61 -16.90 -26.97 -4.75
N ARG A 62 -17.51 -26.13 -3.90
CA ARG A 62 -16.78 -25.15 -3.07
C ARG A 62 -15.66 -25.77 -2.25
N ARG A 63 -15.84 -26.99 -1.72
CA ARG A 63 -14.80 -27.70 -0.95
C ARG A 63 -13.58 -28.01 -1.82
N ARG A 64 -13.78 -28.57 -3.02
CA ARG A 64 -12.70 -28.91 -3.96
C ARG A 64 -11.95 -27.66 -4.42
N PHE A 65 -12.68 -26.60 -4.79
CA PHE A 65 -12.06 -25.33 -5.18
C PHE A 65 -11.21 -24.73 -4.04
N ARG A 66 -11.69 -24.77 -2.79
CA ARG A 66 -10.91 -24.28 -1.63
C ARG A 66 -9.62 -25.08 -1.42
N LEU A 67 -9.66 -26.41 -1.57
CA LEU A 67 -8.46 -27.25 -1.47
C LEU A 67 -7.46 -26.92 -2.58
N LEU A 68 -7.92 -26.82 -3.82
CA LEU A 68 -7.07 -26.44 -4.96
C LEU A 68 -6.43 -25.07 -4.75
N LEU A 69 -7.24 -24.06 -4.39
CA LEU A 69 -6.74 -22.72 -4.12
C LEU A 69 -5.74 -22.71 -2.96
N GLY A 70 -6.00 -23.48 -1.90
CA GLY A 70 -5.08 -23.62 -0.77
C GLY A 70 -3.72 -24.22 -1.20
N ALA A 71 -3.73 -25.27 -2.01
CA ALA A 71 -2.52 -25.87 -2.55
C ALA A 71 -1.74 -24.89 -3.43
N VAL A 72 -2.43 -24.17 -4.34
CA VAL A 72 -1.82 -23.17 -5.22
C VAL A 72 -1.25 -21.99 -4.42
N LEU A 73 -1.96 -21.51 -3.39
CA LEU A 73 -1.45 -20.47 -2.49
C LEU A 73 -0.23 -20.95 -1.70
N ALA A 74 -0.17 -22.20 -1.27
CA ALA A 74 0.99 -22.76 -0.59
C ALA A 74 2.20 -22.81 -1.54
N VAL A 75 2.03 -23.30 -2.76
CA VAL A 75 3.08 -23.31 -3.79
C VAL A 75 3.55 -21.88 -4.10
N TYR A 76 2.62 -20.93 -4.23
CA TYR A 76 2.97 -19.52 -4.44
C TYR A 76 3.78 -18.94 -3.26
N GLY A 77 3.39 -19.24 -2.01
CA GLY A 77 4.14 -18.81 -0.83
C GLY A 77 5.54 -19.39 -0.78
N LEU A 78 5.71 -20.67 -1.11
CA LEU A 78 7.02 -21.32 -1.20
C LEU A 78 7.88 -20.70 -2.31
N ALA A 79 7.31 -20.46 -3.50
CA ALA A 79 8.01 -19.81 -4.59
C ALA A 79 8.41 -18.37 -4.24
N LEU A 80 7.53 -17.62 -3.56
CA LEU A 80 7.80 -16.27 -3.08
C LEU A 80 8.93 -16.26 -2.04
N GLY A 81 8.92 -17.22 -1.09
CA GLY A 81 10.00 -17.37 -0.11
C GLY A 81 11.34 -17.74 -0.75
N TRP A 82 11.33 -18.68 -1.69
CA TRP A 82 12.53 -19.07 -2.45
C TRP A 82 13.12 -17.90 -3.22
N LEU A 83 12.28 -17.15 -3.95
CA LEU A 83 12.73 -15.96 -4.69
C LEU A 83 13.18 -14.84 -3.76
N GLY A 84 12.51 -14.62 -2.63
CA GLY A 84 12.95 -13.66 -1.62
C GLY A 84 14.32 -13.99 -1.03
N PHE A 85 14.65 -15.27 -0.86
CA PHE A 85 15.98 -15.69 -0.39
C PHE A 85 17.05 -15.48 -1.47
N LEU A 86 16.73 -15.72 -2.74
CA LEU A 86 17.62 -15.43 -3.86
C LEU A 86 17.77 -13.93 -4.11
N LEU A 87 16.78 -13.13 -3.76
CA LEU A 87 16.81 -11.68 -3.82
C LEU A 87 17.23 -11.06 -2.49
N ALA A 88 17.81 -11.82 -1.55
CA ALA A 88 18.22 -11.26 -0.27
C ALA A 88 19.32 -10.21 -0.47
N GLU A 89 19.13 -9.04 0.14
CA GLU A 89 20.00 -7.87 0.01
C GLU A 89 20.52 -7.46 1.39
N VAL A 90 21.63 -6.72 1.39
CA VAL A 90 22.12 -6.06 2.61
C VAL A 90 21.13 -4.96 3.00
N PRO A 91 20.59 -4.95 4.24
CA PRO A 91 19.67 -3.90 4.67
C PRO A 91 20.32 -2.51 4.66
N ILE A 92 19.65 -1.56 3.99
CA ILE A 92 20.08 -0.17 3.87
C ILE A 92 19.05 0.80 4.48
N MET A 93 19.44 2.07 4.62
CA MET A 93 18.59 3.15 5.12
C MET A 93 17.93 2.80 6.47
N ASP A 94 16.72 3.31 6.71
CA ASP A 94 15.91 3.03 7.88
C ASP A 94 15.69 1.53 8.17
N MET A 95 15.65 0.67 7.14
CA MET A 95 15.52 -0.78 7.35
C MET A 95 16.74 -1.34 8.10
N SER A 96 17.93 -0.83 7.78
CA SER A 96 19.17 -1.17 8.48
C SER A 96 19.13 -0.71 9.94
N THR A 97 18.77 0.56 10.17
CA THR A 97 18.67 1.14 11.51
C THR A 97 17.68 0.38 12.38
N VAL A 98 16.50 0.07 11.84
CA VAL A 98 15.48 -0.70 12.56
C VAL A 98 16.00 -2.09 12.92
N LEU A 99 16.64 -2.80 11.98
CA LEU A 99 17.20 -4.14 12.25
C LEU A 99 18.28 -4.10 13.33
N GLN A 100 19.19 -3.12 13.26
CA GLN A 100 20.28 -2.94 14.21
C GLN A 100 19.80 -2.54 15.62
N SER A 101 18.61 -1.96 15.73
CA SER A 101 17.99 -1.64 17.03
C SER A 101 17.31 -2.81 17.73
N LEU A 102 17.03 -3.90 17.01
CA LEU A 102 16.24 -5.01 17.56
C LEU A 102 16.87 -5.71 18.77
N PRO A 103 18.20 -5.92 18.85
CA PRO A 103 18.84 -6.48 20.05
C PRO A 103 18.44 -5.75 21.33
N ASP A 104 18.52 -4.41 21.36
CA ASP A 104 18.12 -3.59 22.51
C ASP A 104 16.65 -3.82 22.93
N PHE A 105 15.74 -3.93 21.94
CA PHE A 105 14.32 -4.23 22.19
C PHE A 105 14.06 -5.66 22.68
N LEU A 106 14.92 -6.62 22.31
CA LEU A 106 14.79 -8.01 22.69
C LEU A 106 15.29 -8.24 24.12
N ASP A 107 16.38 -7.56 24.50
CA ASP A 107 17.03 -7.69 25.81
C ASP A 107 16.26 -6.93 26.90
N ASP A 108 16.18 -5.60 26.77
CA ASP A 108 15.64 -4.71 27.81
C ASP A 108 14.31 -4.06 27.43
N GLY A 109 13.90 -4.18 26.17
CA GLY A 109 12.69 -3.55 25.65
C GLY A 109 12.82 -2.04 25.40
N VAL A 110 14.02 -1.48 25.55
CA VAL A 110 14.32 -0.04 25.40
C VAL A 110 15.45 0.12 24.38
N PRO A 111 15.29 0.95 23.32
CA PRO A 111 16.33 1.15 22.31
C PRO A 111 17.43 2.08 22.84
N GLN A 112 18.46 1.54 23.47
CA GLN A 112 19.52 2.32 24.12
C GLN A 112 20.38 3.07 23.10
N VAL A 113 20.82 2.41 22.04
CA VAL A 113 21.70 3.01 21.02
C VAL A 113 20.91 3.88 20.06
N TRP A 114 19.71 3.43 19.68
CA TRP A 114 18.89 4.05 18.63
C TRP A 114 17.70 4.84 19.18
N GLY A 115 17.68 5.18 20.48
CA GLY A 115 16.57 5.89 21.12
C GLY A 115 16.26 7.23 20.47
N ALA A 116 17.29 8.05 20.20
CA ALA A 116 17.15 9.34 19.51
C ALA A 116 16.57 9.17 18.09
N TYR A 117 16.96 8.11 17.37
CA TYR A 117 16.40 7.82 16.06
C TYR A 117 14.88 7.62 16.12
N TYR A 118 14.33 6.97 17.15
CA TYR A 118 12.88 6.79 17.30
C TYR A 118 12.13 8.02 17.83
N VAL A 119 12.84 9.04 18.30
CA VAL A 119 12.28 10.37 18.54
C VAL A 119 12.14 11.12 17.21
N ILE A 120 13.18 11.06 16.36
CA ILE A 120 13.22 11.74 15.05
C ILE A 120 12.30 11.05 14.03
N CYS A 121 12.47 9.75 13.86
CA CYS A 121 11.78 8.88 12.90
C CYS A 121 10.75 7.99 13.60
N ASN A 122 9.88 8.61 14.41
CA ASN A 122 8.91 7.90 15.25
C ASN A 122 7.96 6.97 14.48
N ASN A 123 7.74 7.25 13.20
CA ASN A 123 6.97 6.41 12.28
C ASN A 123 7.55 4.99 12.10
N ASN A 124 8.83 4.77 12.43
CA ASN A 124 9.46 3.44 12.33
C ASN A 124 9.39 2.63 13.62
N LEU A 125 8.93 3.21 14.73
CA LEU A 125 8.84 2.48 16.00
C LEU A 125 7.81 1.34 15.96
N GLY A 126 6.66 1.55 15.31
CA GLY A 126 5.65 0.48 15.20
C GLY A 126 6.10 -0.67 14.31
N LEU A 127 6.91 -0.38 13.29
CA LEU A 127 7.61 -1.38 12.49
C LEU A 127 8.63 -2.15 13.35
N ALA A 128 9.43 -1.45 14.15
CA ALA A 128 10.40 -2.08 15.05
C ALA A 128 9.71 -3.03 16.04
N LEU A 129 8.59 -2.62 16.64
CA LEU A 129 7.81 -3.48 17.56
C LEU A 129 7.25 -4.73 16.89
N LEU A 130 6.76 -4.61 15.66
CA LEU A 130 6.30 -5.76 14.88
C LEU A 130 7.45 -6.75 14.65
N LEU A 131 8.63 -6.24 14.29
CA LEU A 131 9.83 -7.05 14.10
C LEU A 131 10.30 -7.65 15.43
N THR A 132 10.38 -6.90 16.52
CA THR A 132 10.72 -7.41 17.85
C THR A 132 9.82 -8.58 18.24
N GLY A 133 8.51 -8.47 18.04
CA GLY A 133 7.58 -9.58 18.29
C GLY A 133 7.91 -10.83 17.46
N TRP A 134 8.26 -10.64 16.19
CA TRP A 134 8.71 -11.74 15.31
C TRP A 134 10.05 -12.34 15.76
N TYR A 135 11.04 -11.52 16.09
CA TYR A 135 12.35 -11.98 16.54
C TYR A 135 12.34 -12.63 17.93
N LYS A 136 11.39 -12.27 18.81
CA LYS A 136 11.12 -13.06 20.03
C LYS A 136 10.68 -14.48 19.72
N LEU A 137 9.89 -14.68 18.65
CA LEU A 137 9.43 -16.01 18.24
C LEU A 137 10.51 -16.82 17.55
N VAL A 138 11.24 -16.23 16.58
CA VAL A 138 12.31 -16.96 15.89
C VAL A 138 13.55 -17.16 16.76
N GLY A 139 13.76 -16.29 17.76
CA GLY A 139 14.79 -16.44 18.78
C GLY A 139 14.65 -17.71 19.62
N LEU A 140 13.44 -18.30 19.72
CA LEU A 140 13.24 -19.62 20.34
C LEU A 140 13.99 -20.75 19.60
N PHE A 141 14.39 -20.50 18.34
CA PHE A 141 15.19 -21.41 17.51
C PHE A 141 16.65 -20.95 17.39
N GLY A 142 17.09 -19.99 18.20
CA GLY A 142 18.46 -19.45 18.17
C GLY A 142 18.75 -18.47 17.03
N ILE A 143 17.72 -17.90 16.39
CA ILE A 143 17.88 -16.92 15.30
C ILE A 143 17.89 -15.50 15.87
N THR A 144 18.97 -14.76 15.63
CA THR A 144 19.14 -13.38 16.10
C THR A 144 19.21 -12.39 14.92
N PRO A 145 18.77 -11.12 15.10
CA PRO A 145 18.67 -10.12 14.01
C PRO A 145 19.99 -9.76 13.34
N ASP A 146 21.10 -9.85 14.06
CA ASP A 146 22.47 -9.46 13.68
C ASP A 146 23.17 -10.49 12.78
N THR A 147 22.51 -11.61 12.48
CA THR A 147 23.07 -12.70 11.68
C THR A 147 22.46 -12.77 10.27
N GLU A 148 23.13 -13.48 9.37
CA GLU A 148 22.58 -13.80 8.05
C GLU A 148 21.24 -14.56 8.16
N ALA A 149 21.13 -15.48 9.13
CA ALA A 149 19.89 -16.17 9.44
C ALA A 149 18.79 -15.21 9.92
N GLY A 150 19.17 -14.15 10.61
CA GLY A 150 18.30 -13.03 10.98
C GLY A 150 17.68 -12.36 9.76
N ILE A 151 18.50 -11.95 8.79
CA ILE A 151 18.02 -11.36 7.53
C ILE A 151 16.98 -12.27 6.86
N TYR A 152 17.28 -13.56 6.71
CA TYR A 152 16.32 -14.52 6.14
C TYR A 152 15.05 -14.66 6.97
N ALA A 153 15.12 -14.60 8.30
CA ALA A 153 13.93 -14.61 9.14
C ALA A 153 13.07 -13.35 8.93
N GLY A 154 13.68 -12.17 8.74
CA GLY A 154 12.98 -10.96 8.32
C GLY A 154 12.26 -11.14 6.98
N ILE A 155 12.95 -11.72 5.99
CA ILE A 155 12.37 -12.05 4.68
C ILE A 155 11.17 -12.99 4.81
N VAL A 156 11.25 -14.01 5.68
CA VAL A 156 10.11 -14.91 5.93
C VAL A 156 8.89 -14.14 6.45
N LEU A 157 9.05 -13.24 7.42
CA LEU A 157 7.94 -12.41 7.90
C LEU A 157 7.32 -11.59 6.77
N ASN A 158 8.16 -11.01 5.93
CA ASN A 158 7.71 -10.19 4.81
C ASN A 158 6.94 -11.00 3.75
N VAL A 159 7.46 -12.18 3.39
CA VAL A 159 6.80 -13.14 2.52
C VAL A 159 5.43 -13.54 3.09
N LEU A 160 5.34 -13.77 4.40
CA LEU A 160 4.07 -14.05 5.08
C LEU A 160 3.10 -12.87 4.99
N ALA A 161 3.56 -11.63 5.12
CA ALA A 161 2.73 -10.44 4.98
C ALA A 161 2.18 -10.27 3.56
N ILE A 162 3.03 -10.43 2.53
CA ILE A 162 2.61 -10.39 1.11
C ILE A 162 1.65 -11.54 0.82
N TRP A 163 1.97 -12.75 1.26
CA TRP A 163 1.12 -13.93 1.09
C TRP A 163 -0.26 -13.75 1.75
N LEU A 164 -0.28 -13.20 2.98
CA LEU A 164 -1.53 -12.87 3.68
C LEU A 164 -2.33 -11.82 2.91
N ALA A 165 -1.69 -10.79 2.33
CA ALA A 165 -2.35 -9.81 1.49
C ALA A 165 -3.01 -10.46 0.26
N VAL A 166 -2.31 -11.36 -0.44
CA VAL A 166 -2.86 -12.12 -1.58
C VAL A 166 -4.06 -12.98 -1.16
N LEU A 167 -3.96 -13.67 -0.01
CA LEU A 167 -5.07 -14.44 0.55
C LEU A 167 -6.27 -13.53 0.85
N LEU A 168 -6.07 -12.37 1.48
CA LEU A 168 -7.12 -11.42 1.80
C LEU A 168 -7.79 -10.84 0.55
N VAL A 169 -7.03 -10.56 -0.52
CA VAL A 169 -7.57 -10.17 -1.83
C VAL A 169 -8.45 -11.29 -2.39
N CYS A 170 -8.01 -12.55 -2.34
CA CYS A 170 -8.81 -13.70 -2.78
C CYS A 170 -10.11 -13.87 -1.97
N LEU A 171 -10.04 -13.68 -0.65
CA LEU A 171 -11.21 -13.71 0.24
C LEU A 171 -12.18 -12.56 -0.07
N LEU A 172 -11.67 -11.35 -0.29
CA LEU A 172 -12.48 -10.20 -0.71
C LEU A 172 -13.13 -10.43 -2.09
N ALA A 173 -12.38 -10.96 -3.06
CA ALA A 173 -12.91 -11.34 -4.37
C ALA A 173 -14.04 -12.38 -4.23
N ARG A 174 -13.89 -13.38 -3.36
CA ARG A 174 -14.97 -14.34 -3.04
C ARG A 174 -16.21 -13.63 -2.53
N ARG A 175 -16.04 -12.69 -1.59
CA ARG A 175 -17.13 -11.98 -0.92
C ARG A 175 -17.83 -10.96 -1.83
N ILE A 176 -17.13 -10.41 -2.83
CA ILE A 176 -17.65 -9.39 -3.74
C ILE A 176 -18.21 -10.00 -5.02
N LEU A 177 -17.54 -11.02 -5.56
CA LEU A 177 -17.87 -11.61 -6.85
C LEU A 177 -18.66 -12.92 -6.71
N HIS A 178 -18.60 -13.61 -5.56
CA HIS A 178 -19.35 -14.84 -5.27
C HIS A 178 -19.02 -16.07 -6.14
N HIS A 179 -18.12 -15.95 -7.12
CA HIS A 179 -17.74 -17.00 -8.06
C HIS A 179 -16.31 -17.50 -7.84
N ASN A 180 -16.04 -18.77 -8.14
CA ASN A 180 -14.70 -19.37 -8.09
C ASN A 180 -13.78 -18.69 -9.11
N SER A 181 -14.29 -18.44 -10.31
CA SER A 181 -13.60 -17.72 -11.39
C SER A 181 -13.13 -16.32 -10.98
N GLY A 182 -13.91 -15.61 -10.16
CA GLY A 182 -13.53 -14.29 -9.64
C GLY A 182 -12.38 -14.36 -8.63
N VAL A 183 -12.34 -15.40 -7.80
CA VAL A 183 -11.23 -15.66 -6.87
C VAL A 183 -9.98 -16.07 -7.61
N ALA A 184 -10.11 -16.97 -8.60
CA ALA A 184 -8.99 -17.42 -9.42
C ALA A 184 -8.37 -16.25 -10.20
N LEU A 185 -9.20 -15.36 -10.75
CA LEU A 185 -8.69 -14.15 -11.43
C LEU A 185 -7.95 -13.24 -10.46
N ALA A 186 -8.45 -13.07 -9.24
CA ALA A 186 -7.78 -12.28 -8.21
C ALA A 186 -6.38 -12.85 -7.91
N PHE A 187 -6.30 -14.17 -7.72
CA PHE A 187 -5.04 -14.86 -7.50
C PHE A 187 -4.09 -14.70 -8.68
N VAL A 188 -4.55 -14.91 -9.93
CA VAL A 188 -3.72 -14.73 -11.13
C VAL A 188 -3.19 -13.31 -11.23
N LEU A 189 -4.01 -12.30 -10.92
CA LEU A 189 -3.57 -10.91 -10.92
C LEU A 189 -2.58 -10.58 -9.79
N CYS A 190 -2.66 -11.26 -8.64
CA CYS A 190 -1.64 -11.14 -7.60
C CYS A 190 -0.35 -11.87 -7.98
N ALA A 191 -0.45 -13.09 -8.52
CA ALA A 191 0.70 -13.91 -8.88
C ALA A 191 1.49 -13.33 -10.06
N GLY A 192 0.82 -12.67 -11.02
CA GLY A 192 1.47 -11.95 -12.11
C GLY A 192 2.02 -10.57 -11.71
N PHE A 193 1.73 -10.07 -10.51
CA PHE A 193 2.24 -8.78 -10.06
C PHE A 193 3.67 -8.94 -9.52
N LEU A 194 4.65 -8.91 -10.44
CA LEU A 194 6.06 -9.11 -10.13
C LEU A 194 6.62 -8.21 -9.02
N PRO A 195 6.13 -6.98 -8.78
CA PRO A 195 6.56 -6.18 -7.63
C PRO A 195 6.39 -6.89 -6.27
N PHE A 196 5.43 -7.82 -6.11
CA PHE A 196 5.37 -8.63 -4.88
C PHE A 196 6.59 -9.55 -4.69
N VAL A 197 7.21 -10.02 -5.78
CA VAL A 197 8.46 -10.78 -5.73
C VAL A 197 9.64 -9.86 -5.46
N LEU A 198 9.72 -8.73 -6.17
CA LEU A 198 10.83 -7.78 -6.04
C LEU A 198 10.92 -7.16 -4.64
N TRP A 199 9.76 -6.96 -3.99
CA TRP A 199 9.69 -6.47 -2.62
C TRP A 199 9.74 -7.57 -1.56
N SER A 200 9.80 -8.85 -1.94
CA SER A 200 9.87 -9.97 -0.98
C SER A 200 11.10 -9.97 -0.06
N PRO A 201 12.31 -9.49 -0.43
CA PRO A 201 13.42 -9.37 0.52
C PRO A 201 13.31 -8.16 1.46
N CYS A 202 12.48 -7.16 1.13
CA CYS A 202 12.38 -5.89 1.85
C CYS A 202 11.37 -5.98 3.00
N PHE A 203 11.79 -6.44 4.18
CA PHE A 203 10.93 -6.53 5.39
C PHE A 203 10.68 -5.17 6.06
N TYR A 204 10.17 -4.21 5.28
CA TYR A 204 9.98 -2.83 5.69
C TYR A 204 8.49 -2.42 5.73
N SER A 205 8.22 -1.15 6.04
CA SER A 205 6.86 -0.63 6.25
C SER A 205 5.94 -0.82 5.02
N ASP A 206 6.47 -0.71 3.80
CA ASP A 206 5.73 -0.77 2.52
C ASP A 206 4.96 -2.09 2.36
N THR A 207 5.60 -3.20 2.70
CA THR A 207 5.10 -4.56 2.54
C THR A 207 4.42 -5.08 3.80
N LEU A 208 5.03 -4.85 4.98
CA LEU A 208 4.49 -5.33 6.25
C LEU A 208 3.16 -4.66 6.60
N SER A 209 2.85 -3.49 6.02
CA SER A 209 1.56 -2.84 6.17
C SER A 209 0.45 -3.32 5.21
N LEU A 210 0.77 -4.11 4.17
CA LEU A 210 -0.18 -4.56 3.12
C LEU A 210 -1.46 -5.20 3.68
N PRO A 211 -1.41 -6.09 4.70
CA PRO A 211 -2.62 -6.77 5.17
C PRO A 211 -3.64 -5.85 5.82
N PHE A 212 -3.23 -4.76 6.47
CA PHE A 212 -4.10 -4.00 7.37
C PHE A 212 -5.22 -3.25 6.64
N GLY A 213 -4.93 -2.64 5.49
CA GLY A 213 -5.96 -2.02 4.64
C GLY A 213 -6.98 -3.04 4.12
N LEU A 214 -6.54 -4.26 3.82
CA LEU A 214 -7.40 -5.36 3.36
C LEU A 214 -8.26 -5.93 4.50
N LEU A 215 -7.71 -6.06 5.70
CA LEU A 215 -8.46 -6.46 6.90
C LEU A 215 -9.58 -5.46 7.19
N VAL A 216 -9.31 -4.15 7.07
CA VAL A 216 -10.33 -3.11 7.17
C VAL A 216 -11.46 -3.32 6.15
N LEU A 217 -11.12 -3.55 4.88
CA LEU A 217 -12.12 -3.82 3.83
C LEU A 217 -12.92 -5.10 4.08
N LEU A 218 -12.26 -6.15 4.59
CA LEU A 218 -12.89 -7.43 4.90
C LEU A 218 -13.89 -7.28 6.04
N CYS A 219 -13.49 -6.64 7.14
CA CYS A 219 -14.38 -6.30 8.25
C CYS A 219 -15.54 -5.41 7.79
N TRP A 220 -15.29 -4.42 6.92
CA TRP A 220 -16.35 -3.61 6.32
C TRP A 220 -17.35 -4.45 5.52
N ASN A 221 -16.87 -5.42 4.73
CA ASN A 221 -17.73 -6.32 3.97
C ASN A 221 -18.64 -7.15 4.90
N TYR A 222 -18.12 -7.69 5.99
CA TYR A 222 -18.91 -8.40 7.00
C TYR A 222 -19.90 -7.47 7.72
N TYR A 223 -19.45 -6.26 8.09
CA TYR A 223 -20.26 -5.25 8.76
C TYR A 223 -21.50 -4.87 7.95
N ARG A 224 -21.40 -4.83 6.62
CA ARG A 224 -22.53 -4.54 5.73
C ARG A 224 -23.61 -5.61 5.76
N SER A 225 -23.23 -6.87 5.98
CA SER A 225 -24.17 -8.01 6.02
C SER A 225 -24.66 -8.37 7.42
N GLU A 226 -24.01 -7.87 8.48
CA GLU A 226 -24.34 -8.23 9.86
C GLU A 226 -25.51 -7.40 10.41
N LYS A 227 -26.42 -8.07 11.14
CA LYS A 227 -27.62 -7.47 11.73
C LYS A 227 -27.48 -7.29 13.24
N ARG A 228 -26.70 -8.14 13.91
CA ARG A 228 -26.50 -8.13 15.36
C ARG A 228 -25.64 -6.94 15.76
N ARG A 229 -26.21 -6.06 16.60
CA ARG A 229 -25.52 -4.87 17.12
C ARG A 229 -24.17 -5.16 17.79
N PRO A 230 -24.01 -6.15 18.70
CA PRO A 230 -22.71 -6.39 19.34
C PRO A 230 -21.63 -6.79 18.32
N VAL A 231 -21.97 -7.63 17.35
CA VAL A 231 -21.02 -8.03 16.30
C VAL A 231 -20.66 -6.86 15.39
N ARG A 232 -21.61 -5.97 15.07
CA ARG A 232 -21.31 -4.74 14.32
C ARG A 232 -20.36 -3.81 15.06
N ILE A 233 -20.51 -3.68 16.38
CA ILE A 233 -19.59 -2.90 17.21
C ILE A 233 -18.20 -3.56 17.23
N ALA A 234 -18.13 -4.87 17.45
CA ALA A 234 -16.87 -5.62 17.39
C ALA A 234 -16.15 -5.46 16.04
N LEU A 235 -16.89 -5.46 14.92
CA LEU A 235 -16.34 -5.20 13.59
C LEU A 235 -15.83 -3.76 13.42
N LEU A 236 -16.50 -2.76 14.01
CA LEU A 236 -16.01 -1.37 14.03
C LEU A 236 -14.72 -1.26 14.85
N VAL A 237 -14.67 -1.90 16.02
CA VAL A 237 -13.46 -1.96 16.86
C VAL A 237 -12.32 -2.63 16.10
N ALA A 238 -12.58 -3.78 15.46
CA ALA A 238 -11.58 -4.49 14.65
C ALA A 238 -11.06 -3.63 13.48
N MET A 239 -11.93 -2.86 12.82
CA MET A 239 -11.51 -1.93 11.77
C MET A 239 -10.63 -0.80 12.31
N GLY A 240 -11.01 -0.19 13.44
CA GLY A 240 -10.22 0.86 14.09
C GLY A 240 -8.85 0.35 14.54
N ALA A 241 -8.81 -0.83 15.15
CA ALA A 241 -7.57 -1.48 15.59
C ALA A 241 -6.67 -1.87 14.41
N ALA A 242 -7.22 -2.50 13.36
CA ALA A 242 -6.45 -2.85 12.17
C ALA A 242 -5.88 -1.61 11.47
N ALA A 243 -6.67 -0.52 11.36
CA ALA A 243 -6.19 0.74 10.80
C ALA A 243 -5.09 1.37 11.68
N PHE A 244 -5.20 1.28 13.01
CA PHE A 244 -4.17 1.76 13.93
C PHE A 244 -2.87 0.96 13.82
N VAL A 245 -2.92 -0.37 13.85
CA VAL A 245 -1.71 -1.20 13.70
C VAL A 245 -1.05 -0.94 12.35
N GLY A 246 -1.84 -0.86 11.27
CA GLY A 246 -1.33 -0.47 9.97
C GLY A 246 -0.72 0.93 9.95
N TYR A 247 -1.32 1.91 10.64
CA TYR A 247 -0.78 3.27 10.80
C TYR A 247 0.56 3.27 11.56
N ALA A 248 0.66 2.49 12.63
CA ALA A 248 1.88 2.39 13.44
C ALA A 248 3.04 1.78 12.64
N VAL A 249 2.76 0.85 11.72
CA VAL A 249 3.77 0.29 10.79
C VAL A 249 4.04 1.26 9.63
N LYS A 250 3.01 1.86 9.05
CA LYS A 250 3.11 2.82 7.95
C LYS A 250 2.01 3.88 8.03
N GLY A 251 2.40 5.13 8.29
CA GLY A 251 1.47 6.23 8.56
C GLY A 251 0.36 6.43 7.52
N SER A 252 0.62 6.12 6.25
CA SER A 252 -0.36 6.29 5.15
C SER A 252 -1.63 5.44 5.32
N VAL A 253 -1.59 4.36 6.13
CA VAL A 253 -2.78 3.54 6.41
C VAL A 253 -3.85 4.30 7.21
N ALA A 254 -3.52 5.41 7.88
CA ALA A 254 -4.51 6.26 8.56
C ALA A 254 -5.61 6.77 7.62
N VAL A 255 -5.33 6.90 6.32
CA VAL A 255 -6.33 7.23 5.28
C VAL A 255 -7.54 6.29 5.31
N MET A 256 -7.34 5.03 5.73
CA MET A 256 -8.42 4.05 5.86
C MET A 256 -9.50 4.47 6.85
N VAL A 257 -9.14 5.17 7.92
CA VAL A 257 -10.11 5.67 8.93
C VAL A 257 -11.01 6.74 8.29
N VAL A 258 -10.41 7.71 7.59
CA VAL A 258 -11.15 8.77 6.89
C VAL A 258 -12.07 8.15 5.83
N ALA A 259 -11.56 7.19 5.04
CA ALA A 259 -12.32 6.49 4.02
C ALA A 259 -13.52 5.72 4.61
N LEU A 260 -13.36 5.06 5.77
CA LEU A 260 -14.46 4.40 6.49
C LEU A 260 -15.51 5.39 6.98
N VAL A 261 -15.09 6.53 7.54
CA VAL A 261 -16.02 7.57 7.99
C VAL A 261 -16.85 8.05 6.80
N ILE A 262 -16.21 8.43 5.68
CA ILE A 262 -16.91 8.81 4.45
C ILE A 262 -17.87 7.69 4.01
N GLN A 263 -17.42 6.44 3.98
CA GLN A 263 -18.23 5.30 3.57
C GLN A 263 -19.44 5.06 4.49
N LEU A 264 -19.32 5.30 5.80
CA LEU A 264 -20.44 5.24 6.75
C LEU A 264 -21.51 6.28 6.40
N PHE A 265 -21.13 7.52 6.09
CA PHE A 265 -22.07 8.56 5.65
C PHE A 265 -22.67 8.28 4.27
N LEU A 266 -21.94 7.58 3.39
CA LEU A 266 -22.45 7.16 2.08
C LEU A 266 -23.48 6.01 2.17
N GLU A 267 -23.36 5.10 3.15
CA GLU A 267 -24.21 3.89 3.24
C GLU A 267 -25.25 3.90 4.36
N LYS A 268 -25.04 4.62 5.46
CA LYS A 268 -25.87 4.53 6.66
C LYS A 268 -26.67 5.81 6.89
N LYS A 269 -27.73 5.70 7.70
CA LYS A 269 -28.49 6.87 8.19
C LYS A 269 -27.60 7.70 9.11
N LEU A 270 -27.80 9.02 9.14
CA LEU A 270 -26.97 9.97 9.89
C LEU A 270 -26.63 9.51 11.32
N ARG A 271 -27.64 9.15 12.12
CA ARG A 271 -27.41 8.67 13.50
C ARG A 271 -26.53 7.41 13.59
N GLN A 272 -26.71 6.46 12.66
CA GLN A 272 -25.90 5.24 12.62
C GLN A 272 -24.49 5.50 12.09
N ALA A 273 -24.35 6.43 11.14
CA ALA A 273 -23.06 6.87 10.62
C ALA A 273 -22.26 7.57 11.72
N LEU A 274 -22.87 8.52 12.44
CA LEU A 274 -22.26 9.22 13.58
C LEU A 274 -21.82 8.25 14.69
N ALA A 275 -22.71 7.34 15.11
CA ALA A 275 -22.35 6.34 16.11
C ALA A 275 -21.21 5.41 15.66
N GLY A 276 -21.24 4.98 14.39
CA GLY A 276 -20.17 4.15 13.82
C GLY A 276 -18.84 4.90 13.71
N ALA A 277 -18.87 6.16 13.28
CA ALA A 277 -17.70 7.03 13.16
C ALA A 277 -17.10 7.31 14.54
N LEU A 278 -17.95 7.57 15.55
CA LEU A 278 -17.51 7.77 16.93
C LEU A 278 -16.76 6.54 17.45
N VAL A 279 -17.31 5.32 17.28
CA VAL A 279 -16.62 4.09 17.71
C VAL A 279 -15.28 3.93 17.00
N LEU A 280 -15.22 4.14 15.67
CA LEU A 280 -13.98 4.02 14.91
C LEU A 280 -12.92 5.02 15.38
N VAL A 281 -13.30 6.29 15.54
CA VAL A 281 -12.40 7.37 15.96
C VAL A 281 -11.94 7.16 17.39
N LEU A 282 -12.83 6.79 18.31
CA LEU A 282 -12.45 6.53 19.71
C LEU A 282 -11.46 5.36 19.82
N VAL A 283 -11.65 4.29 19.05
CA VAL A 283 -10.70 3.16 19.05
C VAL A 283 -9.35 3.58 18.48
N PHE A 284 -9.34 4.24 17.31
CA PHE A 284 -8.09 4.66 16.68
C PHE A 284 -7.33 5.68 17.54
N VAL A 285 -8.01 6.72 18.02
CA VAL A 285 -7.42 7.78 18.86
C VAL A 285 -7.03 7.23 20.21
N GLY A 286 -7.83 6.35 20.83
CA GLY A 286 -7.51 5.73 22.11
C GLY A 286 -6.26 4.86 22.04
N LEU A 287 -6.12 4.03 20.99
CA LEU A 287 -4.91 3.24 20.76
C LEU A 287 -3.70 4.14 20.48
N ASN A 288 -3.87 5.19 19.66
CA ASN A 288 -2.79 6.13 19.36
C ASN A 288 -2.35 6.93 20.59
N ALA A 289 -3.30 7.37 21.43
CA ALA A 289 -3.00 8.06 22.67
C ALA A 289 -2.27 7.14 23.66
N GLY A 290 -2.71 5.89 23.80
CA GLY A 290 -2.02 4.88 24.60
C GLY A 290 -0.61 4.59 24.08
N TYR A 291 -0.45 4.49 22.76
CA TYR A 291 0.86 4.30 22.12
C TYR A 291 1.80 5.48 22.38
N LYS A 292 1.34 6.72 22.24
CA LYS A 292 2.12 7.91 22.59
C LYS A 292 2.45 7.97 24.09
N ALA A 293 1.47 7.70 24.96
CA ALA A 293 1.72 7.68 26.39
C ALA A 293 2.77 6.63 26.78
N TRP A 294 2.75 5.47 26.12
CA TRP A 294 3.78 4.43 26.28
C TRP A 294 5.16 4.88 25.77
N GLN A 295 5.24 5.59 24.64
CA GLN A 295 6.50 6.18 24.17
C GLN A 295 7.10 7.14 25.22
N HIS A 296 6.26 7.94 25.87
CA HIS A 296 6.66 8.90 26.91
C HIS A 296 6.80 8.30 28.32
N SER A 297 6.64 6.98 28.51
CA SER A 297 6.72 6.36 29.85
C SER A 297 8.15 6.17 30.37
N GLY A 298 9.15 6.81 29.73
CA GLY A 298 10.58 6.55 29.92
C GLY A 298 11.17 5.57 28.90
N LEU A 299 10.38 5.10 27.93
CA LEU A 299 10.87 4.27 26.82
C LEU A 299 11.80 5.07 25.89
N LEU A 300 11.38 6.27 25.51
CA LEU A 300 12.15 7.18 24.66
C LEU A 300 12.43 8.48 25.42
N ASP A 301 13.64 9.00 25.27
CA ASP A 301 14.03 10.29 25.81
C ASP A 301 13.60 11.41 24.85
N PHE A 302 12.41 11.97 25.06
CA PHE A 302 11.92 13.10 24.27
C PHE A 302 12.57 14.44 24.63
N SER A 303 13.50 14.49 25.59
CA SER A 303 14.22 15.74 25.87
C SER A 303 15.09 16.20 24.70
N VAL A 304 15.50 15.26 23.84
CA VAL A 304 16.27 15.54 22.61
C VAL A 304 15.39 15.98 21.43
N GLU A 305 14.06 15.92 21.54
CA GLU A 305 13.14 16.22 20.44
C GLU A 305 13.32 17.66 19.92
N ASP A 306 13.52 18.63 20.83
CA ASP A 306 13.71 20.02 20.41
C ASP A 306 15.07 20.26 19.75
N ALA A 307 16.10 19.50 20.14
CA ALA A 307 17.45 19.62 19.60
C ALA A 307 17.61 18.89 18.25
N GLU A 308 17.05 17.69 18.12
CA GLU A 308 17.35 16.76 17.02
C GLU A 308 16.13 16.43 16.14
N GLY A 309 14.92 16.66 16.64
CA GLY A 309 13.68 16.25 15.98
C GLY A 309 13.32 17.11 14.77
N PHE A 310 12.57 16.51 13.84
CA PHE A 310 11.96 17.23 12.72
C PHE A 310 10.45 17.36 12.86
N PRO A 311 9.89 18.52 12.54
CA PRO A 311 8.45 18.69 12.50
C PRO A 311 7.85 18.05 11.24
N ILE A 312 6.57 17.69 11.30
CA ILE A 312 5.86 17.05 10.17
C ILE A 312 5.90 17.89 8.88
N GLU A 313 6.05 19.20 9.03
CA GLU A 313 6.22 20.16 7.94
C GLU A 313 7.41 19.85 7.03
N LEU A 314 8.46 19.16 7.51
CA LEU A 314 9.62 18.83 6.68
C LEU A 314 9.24 17.97 5.47
N TRP A 315 8.43 16.93 5.68
CA TRP A 315 7.96 16.07 4.60
C TRP A 315 7.02 16.80 3.63
N PHE A 316 6.25 17.78 4.12
CA PHE A 316 5.45 18.65 3.24
C PHE A 316 6.33 19.65 2.45
N ALA A 317 7.46 20.06 3.01
CA ALA A 317 8.44 20.91 2.33
C ALA A 317 9.17 20.14 1.21
N TYR A 318 9.54 18.87 1.43
CA TYR A 318 10.00 18.00 0.34
C TYR A 318 8.95 17.92 -0.76
N GLY A 319 7.71 17.62 -0.37
CA GLY A 319 6.57 17.55 -1.27
C GLY A 319 6.19 18.87 -1.98
N SER A 320 6.77 20.02 -1.63
CA SER A 320 6.42 21.31 -2.25
C SER A 320 7.46 21.81 -3.26
N THR A 321 8.64 21.19 -3.36
CA THR A 321 9.75 21.66 -4.20
C THR A 321 10.28 20.57 -5.14
N GLY A 322 11.16 20.93 -6.08
CA GLY A 322 11.75 19.99 -7.05
C GLY A 322 10.71 19.20 -7.83
N ASP A 323 10.81 17.87 -7.78
CA ASP A 323 9.81 16.90 -8.27
C ASP A 323 8.90 16.34 -7.14
N GLY A 324 9.08 16.83 -5.92
CA GLY A 324 8.37 16.43 -4.72
C GLY A 324 9.06 15.36 -3.88
N ASP A 325 10.24 14.87 -4.29
CA ASP A 325 11.04 13.90 -3.55
C ASP A 325 11.89 14.55 -2.43
N TYR A 326 12.61 13.73 -1.67
CA TYR A 326 13.58 14.11 -0.65
C TYR A 326 14.49 15.23 -1.13
N ASN A 327 14.65 16.26 -0.30
CA ASN A 327 15.50 17.41 -0.60
C ASN A 327 16.52 17.64 0.54
N ASP A 328 17.77 17.21 0.32
CA ASP A 328 18.83 17.36 1.32
C ASP A 328 19.07 18.82 1.73
N PRO A 329 19.16 19.81 0.80
CA PRO A 329 19.32 21.21 1.19
C PRO A 329 18.25 21.72 2.17
N VAL A 330 16.97 21.41 1.96
CA VAL A 330 15.88 21.77 2.90
C VAL A 330 16.03 21.03 4.23
N CYS A 331 16.46 19.77 4.20
CA CYS A 331 16.76 18.99 5.39
C CYS A 331 17.86 19.66 6.23
N GLN A 332 19.00 19.98 5.62
CA GLN A 332 20.14 20.59 6.29
C GLN A 332 19.79 21.98 6.83
N ALA A 333 19.10 22.80 6.04
CA ALA A 333 18.64 24.11 6.50
C ALA A 333 17.71 24.03 7.73
N ALA A 334 16.90 22.97 7.85
CA ALA A 334 16.11 22.72 9.05
C ALA A 334 16.97 22.21 10.22
N LYS A 335 17.97 21.36 9.96
CA LYS A 335 18.90 20.87 11.01
C LYS A 335 19.66 22.00 11.68
N ASP A 336 20.11 22.97 10.90
CA ASP A 336 20.93 24.09 11.37
C ASP A 336 20.20 25.05 12.32
N LEU A 337 18.87 24.97 12.40
CA LEU A 337 18.07 25.78 13.32
C LEU A 337 18.04 25.16 14.71
N PRO A 338 18.08 25.96 15.79
CA PRO A 338 18.29 25.45 17.15
C PRO A 338 17.04 24.86 17.81
N THR A 339 15.83 25.28 17.41
CA THR A 339 14.58 24.87 18.08
C THR A 339 13.56 24.30 17.10
N MET A 340 12.68 23.42 17.59
CA MET A 340 11.54 22.89 16.84
C MET A 340 10.60 24.00 16.35
N ALA A 341 10.46 25.08 17.12
CA ALA A 341 9.65 26.23 16.74
C ALA A 341 10.21 26.96 15.52
N ASP A 342 11.52 27.23 15.51
CA ASP A 342 12.20 27.88 14.38
C ASP A 342 12.13 27.02 13.12
N ARG A 343 12.35 25.70 13.26
CA ARG A 343 12.19 24.72 12.17
C ARG A 343 10.79 24.77 11.58
N ARG A 344 9.74 24.73 12.42
CA ARG A 344 8.35 24.82 11.96
C ARG A 344 8.08 26.12 11.22
N GLN A 345 8.56 27.24 11.73
CA GLN A 345 8.36 28.53 11.10
C GLN A 345 9.03 28.59 9.72
N MET A 346 10.32 28.22 9.64
CA MET A 346 11.08 28.20 8.40
C MET A 346 10.43 27.27 7.36
N LEU A 347 10.05 26.05 7.74
CA LEU A 347 9.45 25.09 6.82
C LEU A 347 8.07 25.52 6.33
N ARG A 348 7.24 26.12 7.19
CA ARG A 348 5.94 26.67 6.77
C ARG A 348 6.12 27.83 5.79
N GLN A 349 7.05 28.73 6.07
CA GLN A 349 7.41 29.85 5.20
C GLN A 349 7.86 29.31 3.83
N PHE A 350 8.80 28.36 3.82
CA PHE A 350 9.28 27.70 2.61
C PHE A 350 8.14 27.06 1.81
N ILE A 351 7.25 26.30 2.46
CA ILE A 351 6.09 25.69 1.79
C ILE A 351 5.21 26.73 1.12
N ILE A 352 4.89 27.82 1.83
CA ILE A 352 4.06 28.91 1.30
C ILE A 352 4.74 29.54 0.08
N GLU A 353 6.04 29.83 0.15
CA GLU A 353 6.81 30.41 -0.95
C GLU A 353 6.86 29.49 -2.18
N GLN A 354 7.09 28.19 -1.99
CA GLN A 354 7.10 27.22 -3.08
C GLN A 354 5.75 27.14 -3.80
N TYR A 355 4.63 27.08 -3.07
CA TYR A 355 3.31 27.03 -3.70
C TYR A 355 2.87 28.39 -4.28
N SER A 356 3.28 29.51 -3.68
CA SER A 356 2.91 30.86 -4.15
C SER A 356 3.73 31.35 -5.34
N SER A 357 4.93 30.79 -5.54
CA SER A 357 5.82 31.15 -6.65
C SER A 357 5.40 30.56 -8.01
N ARG A 358 4.54 29.53 -8.00
CA ARG A 358 4.04 28.88 -9.23
C ARG A 358 2.73 29.51 -9.70
N SER A 359 2.63 29.76 -10.99
CA SER A 359 1.34 30.02 -11.65
C SER A 359 0.42 28.79 -11.55
N PRO A 360 -0.90 28.93 -11.77
CA PRO A 360 -1.82 27.79 -11.74
C PRO A 360 -1.45 26.63 -12.70
N LEU A 361 -0.84 26.93 -13.85
CA LEU A 361 -0.40 25.92 -14.80
C LEU A 361 0.87 25.20 -14.34
N GLU A 362 1.85 25.93 -13.82
CA GLU A 362 3.06 25.34 -13.22
C GLU A 362 2.71 24.49 -11.99
N GLN A 363 1.74 24.93 -11.19
CA GLN A 363 1.26 24.14 -10.06
C GLN A 363 0.57 22.85 -10.51
N LEU A 364 -0.23 22.91 -11.57
CA LEU A 364 -0.85 21.72 -12.14
C LEU A 364 0.19 20.76 -12.72
N ASP A 365 1.20 21.27 -13.43
CA ASP A 365 2.30 20.46 -13.98
C ASP A 365 3.11 19.78 -12.86
N PHE A 366 3.48 20.54 -11.83
CA PHE A 366 4.18 20.01 -10.65
C PHE A 366 3.40 18.88 -9.97
N MET A 367 2.12 19.10 -9.66
CA MET A 367 1.27 18.05 -9.06
C MET A 367 1.09 16.84 -9.98
N THR A 368 1.11 17.07 -11.29
CA THR A 368 1.01 16.00 -12.30
C THR A 368 2.29 15.17 -12.37
N CYS A 369 3.47 15.79 -12.39
CA CYS A 369 4.77 15.11 -12.30
C CYS A 369 4.80 14.21 -11.06
N LYS A 370 4.49 14.81 -9.91
CA LYS A 370 4.51 14.14 -8.62
C LYS A 370 3.57 12.94 -8.55
N ALA A 371 2.35 13.10 -9.06
CA ALA A 371 1.40 12.00 -9.17
C ALA A 371 1.87 10.90 -10.15
N ALA A 372 2.52 11.26 -11.26
CA ALA A 372 3.07 10.31 -12.23
C ALA A 372 4.27 9.53 -11.65
N ILE A 373 5.12 10.16 -10.84
CA ILE A 373 6.19 9.46 -10.12
C ILE A 373 5.58 8.45 -9.12
N THR A 374 4.68 8.92 -8.26
CA THR A 374 4.10 8.10 -7.19
C THR A 374 3.28 6.90 -7.70
N TRP A 375 2.48 7.10 -8.75
CA TRP A 375 1.49 6.12 -9.21
C TRP A 375 1.83 5.50 -10.56
N GLY A 376 2.79 6.06 -11.28
CA GLY A 376 3.12 5.65 -12.64
C GLY A 376 4.27 4.65 -12.72
N ASP A 377 5.14 4.54 -11.71
CA ASP A 377 6.24 3.58 -11.73
C ASP A 377 5.76 2.15 -11.44
N GLY A 378 6.03 1.23 -12.37
CA GLY A 378 5.70 -0.19 -12.22
C GLY A 378 6.62 -0.97 -11.29
N MET A 379 7.81 -0.46 -10.99
CA MET A 379 8.77 -1.08 -10.06
C MET A 379 8.50 -0.68 -8.60
N TYR A 380 7.79 0.42 -8.39
CA TYR A 380 7.52 0.99 -7.07
C TYR A 380 8.80 1.26 -6.28
N ASP A 381 9.85 1.79 -6.92
CA ASP A 381 11.19 1.99 -6.36
C ASP A 381 11.89 0.71 -5.82
N ALA A 382 11.49 -0.49 -6.23
CA ALA A 382 12.14 -1.73 -5.77
C ALA A 382 13.66 -1.73 -6.01
N GLN A 383 14.12 -1.11 -7.10
CA GLN A 383 15.53 -1.00 -7.46
C GLN A 383 16.38 -0.30 -6.39
N GLU A 384 15.80 0.59 -5.58
CA GLU A 384 16.51 1.27 -4.49
C GLU A 384 17.00 0.27 -3.42
N PHE A 385 16.23 -0.79 -3.18
CA PHE A 385 16.54 -1.81 -2.17
C PHE A 385 17.24 -3.04 -2.74
N LEU A 386 17.22 -3.25 -4.06
CA LEU A 386 17.75 -4.43 -4.75
C LEU A 386 19.16 -4.21 -5.34
N ALA A 387 19.91 -3.25 -4.80
CA ALA A 387 21.17 -2.81 -5.39
C ALA A 387 22.42 -3.51 -4.82
N THR A 388 22.34 -4.12 -3.63
CA THR A 388 23.51 -4.65 -2.88
C THR A 388 23.24 -6.05 -2.35
N PRO A 389 23.48 -7.08 -3.18
CA PRO A 389 23.01 -8.40 -2.85
C PRO A 389 23.80 -9.05 -1.74
N LEU A 390 23.09 -9.80 -0.88
CA LEU A 390 23.69 -10.56 0.20
C LEU A 390 24.54 -11.71 -0.36
N LYS A 391 24.05 -12.37 -1.42
CA LYS A 391 24.74 -13.46 -2.12
C LYS A 391 24.50 -13.41 -3.62
N ALA A 392 25.58 -13.34 -4.39
CA ALA A 392 25.52 -13.40 -5.85
C ALA A 392 24.87 -14.71 -6.35
N ASN A 393 23.92 -14.57 -7.27
CA ASN A 393 23.21 -15.67 -7.93
C ASN A 393 22.56 -15.20 -9.24
N TRP A 394 21.72 -16.02 -9.87
CA TRP A 394 21.17 -15.74 -11.20
C TRP A 394 20.12 -14.61 -11.23
N THR A 395 19.48 -14.26 -10.12
CA THR A 395 18.43 -13.22 -10.08
C THR A 395 18.98 -11.82 -10.41
N HIS A 396 20.25 -11.56 -10.10
CA HIS A 396 20.97 -10.30 -10.41
C HIS A 396 20.93 -9.92 -11.88
N ARG A 397 20.85 -10.90 -12.78
CA ARG A 397 20.67 -10.66 -14.21
C ARG A 397 19.42 -9.84 -14.52
N PHE A 398 18.43 -9.87 -13.63
CA PHE A 398 17.15 -9.20 -13.79
C PHE A 398 17.03 -7.93 -12.96
N ILE A 399 17.81 -7.74 -11.88
CA ILE A 399 17.62 -6.61 -10.95
C ILE A 399 18.70 -5.53 -11.04
N LEU A 400 19.86 -5.83 -11.64
CA LEU A 400 20.95 -4.84 -11.83
C LEU A 400 20.86 -4.18 -13.21
N GLU A 401 20.95 -2.85 -13.25
CA GLU A 401 20.65 -2.02 -14.44
C GLU A 401 21.41 -2.43 -15.71
N ASP A 402 22.69 -2.76 -15.59
CA ASP A 402 23.55 -3.11 -16.72
C ASP A 402 23.36 -4.56 -17.23
N GLN A 403 22.46 -5.34 -16.63
CA GLN A 403 22.26 -6.74 -16.99
C GLN A 403 21.17 -6.91 -18.06
N PRO A 404 21.32 -7.88 -19.01
CA PRO A 404 20.38 -8.05 -20.12
C PRO A 404 18.93 -8.35 -19.72
N GLY A 405 18.69 -8.83 -18.49
CA GLY A 405 17.35 -9.14 -17.99
C GLY A 405 16.63 -7.96 -17.34
N TYR A 406 17.33 -6.86 -17.02
CA TYR A 406 16.79 -5.75 -16.26
C TYR A 406 15.70 -4.99 -17.01
N MET A 407 16.01 -4.45 -18.19
CA MET A 407 15.02 -3.70 -18.96
C MET A 407 13.77 -4.52 -19.33
N PRO A 408 13.85 -5.79 -19.77
CA PRO A 408 12.67 -6.63 -19.94
C PRO A 408 11.80 -6.77 -18.68
N MET A 409 12.43 -6.89 -17.51
CA MET A 409 11.75 -6.96 -16.22
C MET A 409 11.07 -5.62 -15.88
N VAL A 410 11.76 -4.50 -16.03
CA VAL A 410 11.21 -3.14 -15.85
C VAL A 410 10.02 -2.91 -16.79
N TYR A 411 10.13 -3.27 -18.07
CA TYR A 411 9.02 -3.17 -19.03
C TYR A 411 7.83 -4.05 -18.67
N TYR A 412 8.06 -5.26 -18.15
CA TYR A 412 6.98 -6.12 -17.67
C TYR A 412 6.22 -5.46 -16.51
N CYS A 413 6.95 -5.00 -15.49
CA CYS A 413 6.40 -4.29 -14.35
C CYS A 413 5.61 -3.04 -14.80
N GLN A 414 6.16 -2.26 -15.72
CA GLN A 414 5.50 -1.06 -16.25
C GLN A 414 4.22 -1.39 -17.04
N ALA A 415 4.27 -2.38 -17.92
CA ALA A 415 3.12 -2.83 -18.68
C ALA A 415 2.00 -3.34 -17.76
N TYR A 416 2.39 -4.07 -16.71
CA TYR A 416 1.47 -4.54 -15.69
C TYR A 416 0.83 -3.37 -14.91
N GLN A 417 1.62 -2.35 -14.57
CA GLN A 417 1.12 -1.17 -13.88
C GLN A 417 0.10 -0.40 -14.73
N PHE A 418 0.40 -0.17 -16.01
CA PHE A 418 -0.56 0.46 -16.92
C PHE A 418 -1.83 -0.37 -17.14
N LEU A 419 -1.71 -1.71 -17.16
CA LEU A 419 -2.88 -2.60 -17.13
C LEU A 419 -3.75 -2.35 -15.88
N LEU A 420 -3.15 -2.33 -14.69
CA LEU A 420 -3.87 -2.08 -13.45
C LEU A 420 -4.55 -0.71 -13.45
N MET A 421 -3.81 0.35 -13.81
CA MET A 421 -4.35 1.71 -13.91
C MET A 421 -5.52 1.79 -14.91
N GLY A 422 -5.40 1.17 -16.08
CA GLY A 422 -6.45 1.11 -17.09
C GLY A 422 -7.70 0.36 -16.62
N LEU A 423 -7.54 -0.78 -15.92
CA LEU A 423 -8.67 -1.54 -15.36
C LEU A 423 -9.33 -0.81 -14.18
N VAL A 424 -8.57 -0.08 -13.37
CA VAL A 424 -9.12 0.78 -12.31
C VAL A 424 -9.92 1.93 -12.93
N LEU A 425 -9.41 2.59 -13.98
CA LEU A 425 -10.10 3.63 -14.73
C LEU A 425 -11.41 3.12 -15.34
N ALA A 426 -11.37 2.00 -16.08
CA ALA A 426 -12.56 1.38 -16.66
C ALA A 426 -13.59 1.01 -15.57
N GLY A 427 -13.12 0.54 -14.42
CA GLY A 427 -13.95 0.27 -13.25
C GLY A 427 -14.61 1.51 -12.65
N ALA A 428 -13.89 2.64 -12.60
CA ALA A 428 -14.40 3.93 -12.15
C ALA A 428 -15.46 4.48 -13.11
N LEU A 429 -15.19 4.48 -14.41
CA LEU A 429 -16.13 4.88 -15.46
C LEU A 429 -17.42 4.02 -15.43
N GLY A 430 -17.28 2.71 -15.22
CA GLY A 430 -18.42 1.81 -15.01
C GLY A 430 -19.23 2.15 -13.75
N ALA A 431 -18.56 2.59 -12.68
CA ALA A 431 -19.20 3.00 -11.43
C ALA A 431 -19.97 4.33 -11.57
N VAL A 432 -19.57 5.25 -12.46
CA VAL A 432 -20.37 6.46 -12.78
C VAL A 432 -21.77 6.08 -13.27
N ARG A 433 -21.83 5.10 -14.18
CA ARG A 433 -23.10 4.61 -14.76
C ARG A 433 -23.90 3.80 -13.74
N ARG A 434 -23.23 2.93 -12.97
CA ARG A 434 -23.86 1.98 -12.02
C ARG A 434 -23.50 2.28 -10.55
N ALA A 435 -23.59 3.55 -10.16
CA ALA A 435 -23.19 4.02 -8.83
C ALA A 435 -23.97 3.29 -7.73
N ARG A 436 -23.25 2.49 -6.94
CA ARG A 436 -23.77 1.83 -5.72
C ARG A 436 -22.64 1.76 -4.69
N PRO A 437 -22.85 2.31 -3.47
CA PRO A 437 -21.83 2.22 -2.44
C PRO A 437 -21.66 0.75 -1.98
N GLY A 438 -20.42 0.39 -1.68
CA GLY A 438 -20.06 -0.93 -1.18
C GLY A 438 -18.57 -1.07 -0.96
N THR A 439 -18.10 -2.31 -0.79
CA THR A 439 -16.67 -2.60 -0.54
C THR A 439 -15.75 -2.05 -1.64
N LEU A 440 -16.15 -2.10 -2.91
CA LEU A 440 -15.35 -1.51 -4.00
C LEU A 440 -15.40 0.03 -4.01
N THR A 441 -16.43 0.65 -3.44
CA THR A 441 -16.46 2.11 -3.26
C THR A 441 -15.48 2.51 -2.19
N LEU A 442 -15.47 1.80 -1.05
CA LEU A 442 -14.47 2.01 0.01
C LEU A 442 -13.05 1.88 -0.55
N ALA A 443 -12.77 0.83 -1.33
CA ALA A 443 -11.46 0.66 -1.97
C ALA A 443 -11.05 1.87 -2.82
N ARG A 444 -11.97 2.43 -3.63
CA ARG A 444 -11.69 3.64 -4.44
C ARG A 444 -11.51 4.88 -3.58
N VAL A 445 -12.32 5.06 -2.54
CA VAL A 445 -12.19 6.19 -1.60
C VAL A 445 -10.86 6.12 -0.86
N SER A 446 -10.43 4.93 -0.45
CA SER A 446 -9.12 4.68 0.15
C SER A 446 -7.97 5.05 -0.80
N VAL A 447 -7.98 4.53 -2.03
CA VAL A 447 -6.96 4.86 -3.05
C VAL A 447 -6.94 6.37 -3.34
N PHE A 448 -8.10 6.98 -3.55
CA PHE A 448 -8.20 8.42 -3.80
C PHE A 448 -7.74 9.26 -2.61
N GLY A 449 -8.08 8.85 -1.39
CA GLY A 449 -7.61 9.52 -0.17
C GLY A 449 -6.08 9.46 -0.06
N LEU A 450 -5.47 8.34 -0.44
CA LEU A 450 -4.02 8.21 -0.46
C LEU A 450 -3.41 9.12 -1.54
N MET A 451 -4.00 9.19 -2.73
CA MET A 451 -3.56 10.11 -3.79
C MET A 451 -3.54 11.56 -3.30
N LEU A 452 -4.61 12.00 -2.64
CA LEU A 452 -4.72 13.36 -2.11
C LEU A 452 -3.68 13.62 -1.02
N PHE A 453 -3.43 12.66 -0.13
CA PHE A 453 -2.38 12.78 0.88
C PHE A 453 -1.00 12.91 0.24
N LEU A 454 -0.65 12.01 -0.69
CA LEU A 454 0.65 12.00 -1.36
C LEU A 454 0.85 13.18 -2.33
N SER A 455 -0.23 13.86 -2.75
CA SER A 455 -0.11 15.11 -3.53
C SER A 455 0.58 16.22 -2.75
N PHE A 456 0.50 16.23 -1.41
CA PHE A 456 1.15 17.24 -0.57
C PHE A 456 2.38 16.70 0.18
N TRP A 457 2.39 15.42 0.52
CA TRP A 457 3.51 14.75 1.17
C TRP A 457 4.72 14.55 0.22
N GLU A 458 5.90 14.24 0.75
CA GLU A 458 7.04 13.75 -0.04
C GLU A 458 6.61 12.62 -1.00
N THR A 459 7.21 12.59 -2.19
CA THR A 459 6.85 11.63 -3.25
C THR A 459 7.93 10.60 -3.50
N LYS A 460 7.51 9.35 -3.37
CA LYS A 460 8.21 8.14 -3.82
C LYS A 460 7.17 7.19 -4.41
N ALA A 461 7.55 6.39 -5.41
CA ALA A 461 6.66 5.37 -5.94
C ALA A 461 6.31 4.31 -4.89
N ARG A 462 7.27 3.91 -4.05
CA ARG A 462 7.05 2.93 -2.97
C ARG A 462 5.91 3.32 -2.00
N TYR A 463 5.63 4.62 -1.83
CA TYR A 463 4.57 5.09 -0.93
C TYR A 463 3.16 4.66 -1.34
N SER A 464 2.95 4.31 -2.62
CA SER A 464 1.68 3.74 -3.08
C SER A 464 1.63 2.20 -2.99
N PHE A 465 2.77 1.54 -2.75
CA PHE A 465 2.92 0.09 -2.79
C PHE A 465 1.97 -0.63 -1.83
N ASN A 466 1.81 -0.11 -0.61
CA ASN A 466 0.94 -0.71 0.41
C ASN A 466 -0.55 -0.71 0.04
N PHE A 467 -0.96 0.07 -0.97
CA PHE A 467 -2.34 0.11 -1.50
C PHE A 467 -2.50 -0.66 -2.82
N THR A 468 -1.43 -1.24 -3.37
CA THR A 468 -1.49 -2.06 -4.60
C THR A 468 -2.45 -3.25 -4.49
N PRO A 469 -2.65 -3.93 -3.35
CA PRO A 469 -3.66 -4.98 -3.27
C PRO A 469 -5.09 -4.45 -3.47
N LEU A 470 -5.36 -3.18 -3.13
CA LEU A 470 -6.64 -2.53 -3.41
C LEU A 470 -6.81 -2.24 -4.90
N LEU A 471 -5.74 -1.82 -5.59
CA LEU A 471 -5.73 -1.64 -7.05
C LEU A 471 -6.00 -2.98 -7.74
N ILE A 472 -5.33 -4.06 -7.32
CA ILE A 472 -5.54 -5.41 -7.85
C ILE A 472 -6.98 -5.88 -7.61
N LEU A 473 -7.56 -5.64 -6.43
CA LEU A 473 -8.95 -5.98 -6.13
C LEU A 473 -9.93 -5.22 -7.03
N LEU A 474 -9.69 -3.93 -7.27
CA LEU A 474 -10.49 -3.09 -8.16
C LEU A 474 -10.37 -3.58 -9.61
N ALA A 475 -9.16 -3.85 -10.09
CA ALA A 475 -8.88 -4.37 -11.41
C ALA A 475 -9.53 -5.74 -11.64
N THR A 476 -9.42 -6.65 -10.67
CA THR A 476 -10.08 -7.97 -10.66
C THR A 476 -11.58 -7.83 -10.86
N ALA A 477 -12.22 -6.97 -10.07
CA ALA A 477 -13.67 -6.78 -10.13
C ALA A 477 -14.10 -6.18 -11.48
N THR A 478 -13.32 -5.26 -12.05
CA THR A 478 -13.59 -4.70 -13.39
C THR A 478 -13.48 -5.77 -14.46
N LEU A 479 -12.32 -6.44 -14.55
CA LEU A 479 -12.03 -7.40 -15.59
C LEU A 479 -13.00 -8.59 -15.56
N TRP A 480 -13.28 -9.13 -14.38
CA TRP A 480 -14.26 -10.21 -14.22
C TRP A 480 -15.65 -9.79 -14.72
N ARG A 481 -16.10 -8.58 -14.38
CA ARG A 481 -17.42 -8.07 -14.82
C ARG A 481 -17.47 -7.85 -16.33
N LEU A 482 -16.39 -7.36 -16.93
CA LEU A 482 -16.30 -7.18 -18.39
C LEU A 482 -16.38 -8.54 -19.09
N ALA A 483 -15.64 -9.54 -18.61
CA ALA A 483 -15.65 -10.89 -19.17
C ALA A 483 -16.99 -11.64 -18.98
N ARG A 484 -17.81 -11.24 -18.01
CA ARG A 484 -19.11 -11.86 -17.72
C ARG A 484 -20.31 -11.17 -18.34
N GLN A 485 -20.16 -9.95 -18.86
CA GLN A 485 -21.24 -9.30 -19.60
C GLN A 485 -21.52 -10.11 -20.88
N ARG A 486 -22.66 -10.79 -20.92
CA ARG A 486 -23.20 -11.30 -22.20
C ARG A 486 -23.42 -10.08 -23.09
N ARG A 487 -22.90 -10.08 -24.32
CA ARG A 487 -23.30 -9.10 -25.35
C ARG A 487 -24.83 -9.13 -25.39
N ILE A 488 -25.46 -8.00 -25.07
CA ILE A 488 -26.87 -7.78 -25.34
C ILE A 488 -26.96 -7.73 -26.87
N GLY A 489 -27.33 -8.86 -27.47
CA GLY A 489 -27.21 -9.05 -28.91
C GLY A 489 -27.53 -10.48 -29.34
N ARG A 490 -28.68 -10.99 -28.87
CA ARG A 490 -29.53 -11.95 -29.58
C ARG A 490 -30.89 -11.87 -28.88
N LYS A 491 -31.76 -11.04 -29.44
CA LYS A 491 -33.20 -11.32 -29.39
C LYS A 491 -33.37 -12.43 -30.41
N ASP A 492 -33.59 -13.64 -29.93
CA ASP A 492 -34.36 -14.62 -30.69
C ASP A 492 -35.83 -14.35 -30.37
#